data_AF-A0A849AAS3-F1
#
_entry.id   AF-A0A849AAS3-F1
#
_cell.length_a   1.000
_cell.length_b   1.000
_cell.length_c   1.000
_cell.angle_alpha   90.00
_cell.angle_beta   90.00
_cell.angle_gamma   90.00
#
_symmetry.space_group_name_H-M   'P 1'
#
loop_
_entity.id
_entity.type
_entity.pdbx_description
1 polymer ?
#
loop_
_entity_poly.entity_id
_entity_poly.type
_entity_poly.pdbx_seq_one_letter_code
_entity_poly.pdbx_strand_id
1 'polypeptide(L)' 'MRTTLDIDPRVLAAARASVHAGTHVSLGEAVSAMALAGLSSLASPSAASTHGLVLLPSVSGRVVTDEMVMDAALDD' A
#
# COMPACT_ATOMS: atom_id res chain seq x y z
N MET A 1 0.15 15.74 21.47
CA MET A 1 1.50 16.29 21.75
C MET A 1 1.86 17.27 20.64
N ARG A 2 2.50 18.41 20.94
CA ARG A 2 2.98 19.35 19.90
C ARG A 2 4.49 19.21 19.80
N THR A 3 4.97 18.85 18.61
CA THR A 3 6.40 18.65 18.32
C THR A 3 6.76 19.50 17.11
N THR A 4 7.88 20.20 17.17
CA THR A 4 8.45 20.89 16.01
C THR A 4 9.31 19.88 15.26
N LEU A 5 9.01 19.67 13.97
CA LEU A 5 9.68 18.70 13.12
C LEU A 5 10.21 19.42 11.89
N ASP A 6 11.48 19.18 11.54
CA ASP A 6 12.01 19.55 10.23
C ASP A 6 11.54 18.52 9.20
N ILE A 7 10.90 18.97 8.12
CA ILE A 7 10.19 18.10 7.18
C ILE A 7 10.47 18.53 5.75
N ASP A 8 10.74 17.53 4.89
CA ASP A 8 10.92 17.77 3.47
C ASP A 8 9.66 18.41 2.85
N PRO A 9 9.80 19.45 2.00
CA PRO A 9 8.67 20.13 1.38
C PRO A 9 7.71 19.21 0.62
N ARG A 10 8.20 18.09 0.07
CA ARG A 10 7.39 17.10 -0.66
C ARG A 10 6.46 16.35 0.28
N VAL A 11 6.93 16.00 1.48
CA VAL A 11 6.11 15.35 2.50
C VAL A 11 5.04 16.32 3.02
N LEU A 12 5.41 17.59 3.21
CA LEU A 12 4.45 18.64 3.58
C LEU A 12 3.35 18.80 2.51
N ALA A 13 3.72 18.78 1.22
CA ALA A 13 2.77 18.87 0.12
C ALA A 13 1.81 17.67 0.09
N ALA A 14 2.32 16.46 0.27
CA ALA A 14 1.51 15.24 0.36
C ALA A 14 0.54 15.29 1.55
N ALA A 15 1.01 15.72 2.73
CA ALA A 15 0.16 15.90 3.91
C ALA A 15 -0.96 16.92 3.64
N ARG A 16 -0.65 18.06 3.03
CA ARG A 16 -1.66 19.08 2.68
C ARG A 16 -2.70 18.54 1.70
N ALA A 17 -2.27 17.80 0.68
CA ALA A 17 -3.19 17.19 -0.29
C ALA A 17 -4.16 16.21 0.40
N SER A 18 -3.67 15.38 1.32
CA SER A 18 -4.50 14.42 2.04
C SER A 18 -5.54 15.07 2.96
N VAL A 19 -5.19 16.19 3.61
CA VAL A 19 -6.14 16.98 4.42
C VAL A 19 -7.16 17.64 3.51
N HIS A 20 -6.74 18.20 2.38
CA HIS A 20 -7.65 18.83 1.43
C HIS A 20 -8.64 17.83 0.80
N ALA A 21 -8.20 16.59 0.58
CA ALA A 21 -9.06 15.48 0.15
C ALA A 21 -10.02 14.98 1.24
N GLY A 22 -9.94 15.51 2.46
CA GLY A 22 -10.79 15.12 3.59
C GLY A 22 -10.40 13.80 4.25
N THR A 23 -9.24 13.23 3.91
CA THR A 23 -8.77 11.95 4.47
C THR A 23 -8.29 12.10 5.91
N HIS A 24 -7.83 13.30 6.30
CA HIS A 24 -7.33 13.59 7.65
C HIS A 24 -7.83 14.94 8.15
N VAL A 25 -8.04 15.04 9.47
CA VAL A 25 -8.58 16.25 10.11
C VAL A 25 -7.50 17.33 10.25
N SER A 26 -6.24 16.93 10.41
CA SER A 26 -5.13 17.88 10.61
C SER A 26 -3.85 17.46 9.89
N LEU A 27 -2.96 18.44 9.68
CA LEU A 27 -1.66 18.21 9.07
C LEU A 27 -0.78 17.27 9.91
N GLY A 28 -0.82 17.39 11.23
CA GLY A 28 -0.07 16.52 12.14
C GLY A 28 -0.56 15.08 12.09
N GLU A 29 -1.88 14.88 11.98
CA GLU A 29 -2.47 13.56 11.81
C GLU A 29 -2.06 12.92 10.48
N ALA A 30 -2.13 13.67 9.38
CA ALA A 30 -1.70 13.21 8.06
C ALA A 30 -0.23 12.78 8.03
N VAL A 31 0.66 13.59 8.63
CA VAL A 31 2.09 13.26 8.74
C VAL A 31 2.30 12.02 9.61
N SER A 32 1.59 11.91 10.73
CA SER A 32 1.67 10.73 11.61
C SER A 32 1.20 9.46 10.90
N ALA A 33 0.11 9.54 10.13
CA ALA A 33 -0.41 8.41 9.36
C ALA A 33 0.58 7.95 8.28
N MET A 34 1.19 8.89 7.55
CA MET A 34 2.24 8.58 6.57
C MET A 34 3.46 7.93 7.22
N ALA A 35 3.90 8.42 8.38
CA ALA A 35 5.02 7.82 9.11
C ALA A 35 4.72 6.38 9.55
N LEU A 36 3.53 6.13 10.08
CA LEU A 36 3.09 4.79 10.48
C LEU A 36 2.96 3.83 9.28
N ALA A 37 2.48 4.32 8.14
CA ALA A 37 2.42 3.55 6.90
C ALA A 37 3.82 3.17 6.41
N GLY A 38 4.78 4.10 6.47
CA GLY A 38 6.18 3.84 6.16
C GLY A 38 6.81 2.79 7.07
N LEU A 39 6.59 2.90 8.39
CA LEU A 39 7.09 1.92 9.36
C LEU A 39 6.49 0.52 9.14
N SER A 40 5.18 0.45 8.85
CA SER A 40 4.51 -0.81 8.51
C SER A 40 5.06 -1.42 7.23
N SER A 41 5.37 -0.59 6.22
CA SER A 41 5.99 -1.05 4.98
C SER A 41 7.41 -1.58 5.16
N LEU A 42 8.17 -1.08 6.14
CA LEU A 42 9.51 -1.58 6.46
C LEU A 42 9.46 -2.90 7.23
N ALA A 43 8.39 -3.12 8.00
CA ALA A 43 8.19 -4.34 8.77
C ALA A 43 7.71 -5.53 7.92
N SER A 44 7.00 -5.28 6.83
CA SER A 44 6.63 -6.32 5.86
C SER A 44 7.80 -6.60 4.92
N PRO A 45 8.14 -7.88 4.64
CA PRO A 45 9.11 -8.19 3.60
C PRO A 45 8.63 -7.56 2.29
N SER A 46 9.53 -6.79 1.65
CA SER A 46 9.30 -6.16 0.35
C SER A 46 8.59 -7.16 -0.57
N ALA A 47 7.53 -6.71 -1.25
CA ALA A 47 6.82 -7.52 -2.23
C ALA A 47 7.85 -8.25 -3.10
N ALA A 48 7.79 -9.58 -3.10
CA ALA A 48 8.83 -10.40 -3.72
C ALA A 48 9.01 -9.97 -5.18
N SER A 49 10.10 -9.28 -5.48
CA SER A 49 10.40 -8.89 -6.84
C SER A 49 11.13 -10.04 -7.51
N THR A 50 10.44 -10.75 -8.40
CA THR A 50 11.07 -11.77 -9.24
C THR A 50 11.40 -11.12 -10.57
N HIS A 51 12.69 -11.00 -10.91
CA HIS A 51 13.16 -10.39 -12.17
C HIS A 51 12.64 -8.96 -12.41
N GLY A 52 12.52 -8.14 -11.36
CA GLY A 52 12.07 -6.75 -11.47
C GLY A 52 10.55 -6.56 -11.60
N LEU A 53 9.79 -7.65 -11.58
CA LEU A 53 8.33 -7.61 -11.53
C LEU A 53 7.87 -7.64 -10.08
N VAL A 54 7.03 -6.67 -9.69
CA VAL A 54 6.35 -6.67 -8.40
C VAL A 54 5.29 -7.76 -8.44
N LEU A 55 5.52 -8.86 -7.73
CA LEU A 55 4.53 -9.92 -7.60
C LEU A 55 3.54 -9.58 -6.49
N LEU A 56 2.28 -9.94 -6.70
CA LEU A 56 1.30 -9.95 -5.62
C LEU A 56 1.74 -10.95 -4.54
N PRO A 57 1.45 -10.68 -3.26
CA PRO A 57 1.77 -11.60 -2.18
C PRO A 57 1.18 -12.98 -2.49
N SER A 58 1.98 -14.04 -2.34
CA SER A 58 1.48 -15.41 -2.50
C SER A 58 0.45 -15.68 -1.41
N VAL A 59 -0.83 -15.63 -1.78
CA VAL A 59 -1.92 -16.11 -0.93
C VAL A 59 -1.96 -17.63 -1.02
N SER A 60 -2.20 -18.32 0.11
CA SER A 60 -2.52 -19.75 0.11
C SER A 60 -3.89 -19.95 -0.55
N GLY A 61 -3.91 -19.90 -1.88
CA GLY A 61 -5.10 -20.01 -2.72
C GLY A 61 -5.37 -21.44 -3.17
N ARG A 62 -6.57 -21.63 -3.74
CA ARG A 62 -6.99 -22.87 -4.40
C ARG A 62 -6.15 -23.06 -5.66
N VAL A 63 -5.52 -24.22 -5.81
CA VAL A 63 -4.79 -24.57 -7.04
C VAL A 63 -5.80 -24.64 -8.18
N VAL A 64 -5.62 -23.79 -9.18
CA VAL A 64 -6.40 -23.84 -10.43
C VAL A 64 -5.72 -24.87 -11.32
N THR A 65 -6.43 -25.93 -11.68
CA THR A 65 -5.93 -26.98 -12.57
C THR A 65 -6.44 -26.76 -13.99
N ASP A 66 -5.80 -27.41 -14.96
CA ASP A 66 -6.16 -27.27 -16.38
C ASP A 66 -7.59 -27.73 -16.65
N GLU A 67 -8.07 -28.74 -15.91
CA GLU A 67 -9.45 -29.23 -16.01
C GLU A 67 -10.45 -28.15 -15.58
N MET A 68 -10.15 -27.40 -14.52
CA MET A 68 -11.01 -26.30 -14.05
C MET A 68 -11.12 -25.16 -15.07
N VAL A 69 -10.06 -24.93 -15.85
CA VAL A 69 -10.05 -23.93 -16.92
C VAL A 69 -10.86 -24.41 -18.12
N MET A 70 -10.72 -25.69 -18.49
CA MET A 70 -11.50 -26.29 -19.57
C MET A 70 -13.00 -26.29 -19.28
N ASP A 71 -13.40 -26.65 -18.06
CA ASP A 71 -14.81 -26.66 -17.66
C ASP A 71 -15.43 -25.25 -17.73
N ALA A 72 -14.68 -24.22 -17.32
CA ALA A 72 -15.16 -22.83 -17.38
C ALA A 72 -15.24 -22.27 -18.81
N ALA A 73 -14.42 -22.77 -19.74
CA ALA A 73 -14.38 -22.30 -21.13
C ALA A 73 -15.47 -22.96 -22.02
N LEU A 74 -16.09 -24.04 -21.55
CA LEU A 74 -17.16 -24.75 -22.25
C LEU A 74 -18.57 -24.27 -21.86
N ASP A 75 -18.67 -23.36 -20.88
CA ASP A 75 -19.92 -22.85 -20.30
C ASP A 75 -20.32 -21.45 -20.86
N ASP A 76 -19.71 -21.01 -21.97
CA ASP A 76 -20.00 -19.79 -22.76
C ASP A 76 -20.36 -20.17 -24.22
#